data_AF-A0A2N5EGE4-F1
#
_entry.id   AF-A0A2N5EGE4-F1
#
_cell.length_a   1.000
_cell.length_b   1.000
_cell.length_c   1.000
_cell.angle_alpha   90.00
_cell.angle_beta   90.00
_cell.angle_gamma   90.00
#
_symmetry.space_group_name_H-M   'P 1'
#
loop_
_entity.id
_entity.type
_entity.pdbx_description
1 polymer ?
#
loop_
_entity_poly.entity_id
_entity_poly.type
_entity_poly.pdbx_seq_one_letter_code
_entity_poly.pdbx_strand_id
1 'polypeptide(L)'
;MSHLVTRKITDSAHIYEDFDTRFYEWEDGMSSAGLKLELSRQAFTGFDWGVTGYNFGRLVGGVLNVSEHDIHRQRGNVFSMPDHVLIFIMVLGGMECRSFGRRFSLLQGDILIQDSSQPIAIHVHPDKSPPHLCTYQYIILPKHTVALSLDIAALHGRVLPAASPMSFLLRQHFNAMLQVFDTLSEPEVLATGEGAAALILHTLALVAGTPVEAPFAHSSRLEQICLYIEQHLAQPLTADGLCRQFGLSRAALYRLFEPLGGIALFIRNRRATLARRLMRTTSLSDLSLTAIARRCGLSPAALRRLLVQEYGMSSRDVRTALQNAPTMAAGTPTHLNWVSHL
;
A
#
# COMPACT_ATOMS: atom_id res chain seq x y z
N MET A 1 23.89 21.29 0.07
CA MET A 1 22.78 21.76 -0.80
C MET A 1 21.71 20.67 -0.75
N SER A 2 20.65 20.90 0.02
CA SER A 2 19.54 19.96 0.17
C SER A 2 18.76 19.89 -1.14
N HIS A 3 18.68 18.71 -1.75
CA HIS A 3 17.70 18.46 -2.81
C HIS A 3 16.31 18.69 -2.21
N LEU A 4 15.62 19.76 -2.64
CA LEU A 4 14.20 19.95 -2.36
C LEU A 4 13.48 18.73 -2.95
N VAL A 5 13.02 17.83 -2.08
CA VAL A 5 12.19 16.70 -2.52
C VAL A 5 10.85 17.27 -2.92
N THR A 6 10.57 17.35 -4.22
CA THR A 6 9.24 17.74 -4.70
C THR A 6 8.21 16.76 -4.12
N ARG A 7 7.21 17.28 -3.39
CA ARG A 7 6.13 16.50 -2.75
C ARG A 7 4.84 16.45 -3.59
N LYS A 8 4.87 16.98 -4.80
CA LYS A 8 3.77 16.97 -5.77
C LYS A 8 4.30 16.56 -7.15
N ILE A 9 3.55 15.72 -7.84
CA ILE A 9 3.82 15.28 -9.21
C ILE A 9 2.53 15.45 -9.99
N THR A 10 2.64 15.97 -11.21
CA THR A 10 1.56 16.04 -12.19
C THR A 10 2.08 15.44 -13.48
N ASP A 11 1.32 14.51 -14.06
CA ASP A 11 1.66 13.84 -15.30
C ASP A 11 0.39 13.54 -16.10
N SER A 12 0.50 13.46 -17.42
CA SER A 12 -0.65 13.21 -18.30
C SER A 12 -0.24 12.69 -19.68
N ALA A 13 -1.12 11.91 -20.30
CA ALA A 13 -0.91 11.31 -21.61
C ALA A 13 -0.58 12.33 -22.70
N HIS A 14 -1.10 13.57 -22.62
CA HIS A 14 -0.87 14.63 -23.61
C HIS A 14 0.59 15.09 -23.73
N ILE A 15 1.44 14.77 -22.76
CA ILE A 15 2.86 15.16 -22.74
C ILE A 15 3.69 14.28 -23.69
N TYR A 16 3.19 13.10 -24.04
CA TYR A 16 3.88 12.12 -24.88
C TYR A 16 3.29 12.13 -26.29
N GLU A 17 4.12 11.96 -27.32
CA GLU A 17 3.65 12.05 -28.72
C GLU A 17 3.07 10.73 -29.25
N ASP A 18 3.59 9.59 -28.80
CA ASP A 18 3.20 8.24 -29.26
C ASP A 18 2.44 7.43 -28.18
N PHE A 19 1.61 6.49 -28.63
CA PHE A 19 0.77 5.68 -27.75
C PHE A 19 1.57 4.74 -26.84
N ASP A 20 2.61 4.09 -27.37
CA ASP A 20 3.35 3.07 -26.63
C ASP A 20 4.02 3.69 -25.40
N THR A 21 4.61 4.88 -25.55
CA THR A 21 5.17 5.66 -24.43
C THR A 21 4.09 6.11 -23.45
N ARG A 22 2.95 6.65 -23.93
CA ARG A 22 1.81 7.04 -23.06
C ARG A 22 1.31 5.88 -22.20
N PHE A 23 1.17 4.71 -22.82
CA PHE A 23 0.68 3.52 -22.15
C PHE A 23 1.72 2.98 -21.17
N TYR A 24 3.00 2.95 -21.57
CA TYR A 24 4.10 2.50 -20.73
C TYR A 24 4.24 3.33 -19.46
N GLU A 25 4.23 4.66 -19.56
CA GLU A 25 4.40 5.56 -18.40
C GLU A 25 3.23 5.43 -17.41
N TRP A 26 2.01 5.25 -17.94
CA TRP A 26 0.86 4.92 -17.11
C TRP A 26 0.96 3.54 -16.44
N GLU A 27 1.32 2.52 -17.21
CA GLU A 27 1.49 1.16 -16.72
C GLU A 27 2.59 1.11 -15.65
N ASP A 28 3.69 1.85 -15.82
CA ASP A 28 4.78 1.99 -14.86
C ASP A 28 4.29 2.65 -13.57
N GLY A 29 3.56 3.77 -13.68
CA GLY A 29 2.93 4.44 -12.54
C GLY A 29 1.99 3.53 -11.75
N MET A 30 1.12 2.76 -12.41
CA MET A 30 0.22 1.80 -11.75
C MET A 30 0.97 0.60 -11.18
N SER A 31 1.97 0.10 -11.90
CA SER A 31 2.84 -0.99 -11.45
C SER A 31 3.64 -0.59 -10.21
N SER A 32 3.97 0.69 -10.06
CA SER A 32 4.60 1.25 -8.88
C SER A 32 3.74 1.15 -7.61
N ALA A 33 2.41 1.22 -7.76
CA ALA A 33 1.43 0.97 -6.70
C ALA A 33 1.09 -0.54 -6.54
N GLY A 34 1.74 -1.41 -7.33
CA GLY A 34 1.53 -2.85 -7.40
C GLY A 34 0.22 -3.28 -8.05
N LEU A 35 -0.26 -2.46 -8.98
CA LEU A 35 -1.45 -2.72 -9.77
C LEU A 35 -1.01 -3.06 -11.19
N LYS A 36 -1.38 -4.25 -11.69
CA LYS A 36 -1.20 -4.56 -13.11
C LYS A 36 -2.37 -3.97 -13.87
N LEU A 37 -2.09 -3.28 -14.96
CA LEU A 37 -3.13 -2.77 -15.84
C LEU A 37 -3.33 -3.71 -17.03
N GLU A 38 -4.57 -3.87 -17.48
CA GLU A 38 -4.89 -4.50 -18.75
C GLU A 38 -5.86 -3.58 -19.52
N LEU A 39 -5.56 -3.34 -20.79
CA LEU A 39 -6.46 -2.66 -21.73
C LEU A 39 -6.98 -3.65 -22.75
N SER A 40 -8.26 -3.54 -23.10
CA SER A 40 -8.79 -4.24 -24.26
C SER A 40 -8.16 -3.67 -25.53
N ARG A 41 -7.85 -4.49 -26.54
CA ARG A 41 -7.24 -4.05 -27.82
C ARG A 41 -8.00 -2.92 -28.53
N GLN A 42 -9.30 -2.80 -28.27
CA GLN A 42 -10.16 -1.77 -28.84
C GLN A 42 -10.04 -0.41 -28.13
N ALA A 43 -9.55 -0.38 -26.88
CA ALA A 43 -9.37 0.83 -26.08
C ALA A 43 -8.05 1.57 -26.37
N PHE A 44 -7.13 1.00 -27.15
CA PHE A 44 -5.79 1.53 -27.38
C PHE A 44 -5.82 2.92 -28.06
N THR A 45 -6.63 3.12 -29.08
CA THR A 45 -6.63 4.37 -29.86
C THR A 45 -7.25 5.57 -29.13
N GLY A 46 -7.89 5.38 -27.98
CA GLY A 46 -8.56 6.43 -27.19
C GLY A 46 -8.20 6.42 -25.71
N PHE A 47 -7.12 5.74 -25.33
CA PHE A 47 -6.66 5.70 -23.95
C PHE A 47 -6.04 7.05 -23.58
N ASP A 48 -6.60 7.69 -22.57
CA ASP A 48 -6.18 8.99 -22.07
C ASP A 48 -6.13 8.94 -20.54
N TRP A 49 -5.18 9.67 -19.96
CA TRP A 49 -4.97 9.67 -18.53
C TRP A 49 -4.26 10.94 -18.05
N GLY A 50 -4.53 11.29 -16.80
CA GLY A 50 -3.86 12.35 -16.07
C GLY A 50 -3.83 12.01 -14.59
N VAL A 51 -2.68 12.20 -13.96
CA VAL A 51 -2.49 11.97 -12.52
C VAL A 51 -1.91 13.21 -11.89
N THR A 52 -2.47 13.59 -10.75
CA THR A 52 -1.80 14.50 -9.82
C THR A 52 -1.72 13.78 -8.50
N GLY A 53 -0.53 13.70 -7.93
CA GLY A 53 -0.38 13.11 -6.62
C GLY A 53 0.60 13.82 -5.72
N TYR A 54 0.46 13.50 -4.44
CA TYR A 54 0.91 14.32 -3.32
C TYR A 54 1.50 13.43 -2.23
N ASN A 55 2.63 13.86 -1.66
CA ASN A 55 3.31 13.19 -0.56
C ASN A 55 3.17 13.98 0.74
N PHE A 56 2.29 13.49 1.61
CA PHE A 56 2.03 14.05 2.94
C PHE A 56 2.88 13.42 4.05
N GLY A 57 3.95 12.70 3.70
CA GLY A 57 4.88 12.07 4.64
C GLY A 57 4.38 10.75 5.23
N ARG A 58 3.19 10.70 5.82
CA ARG A 58 2.59 9.45 6.37
C ARG A 58 1.72 8.69 5.37
N LEU A 59 1.28 9.39 4.34
CA LEU A 59 0.49 8.84 3.25
C LEU A 59 0.89 9.51 1.95
N VAL A 60 0.66 8.79 0.87
CA VAL A 60 0.66 9.33 -0.50
C VAL A 60 -0.77 9.26 -1.00
N GLY A 61 -1.23 10.27 -1.71
CA GLY A 61 -2.53 10.21 -2.34
C GLY A 61 -2.63 11.17 -3.51
N GLY A 62 -3.71 11.06 -4.27
CA GLY A 62 -3.89 11.90 -5.45
C GLY A 62 -5.19 11.65 -6.17
N VAL A 63 -5.26 12.21 -7.37
CA VAL A 63 -6.40 12.12 -8.28
C VAL A 63 -5.92 11.51 -9.59
N LEU A 64 -6.65 10.51 -10.08
CA LEU A 64 -6.51 9.96 -11.42
C LEU A 64 -7.73 10.39 -12.24
N ASN A 65 -7.47 10.88 -13.44
CA ASN A 65 -8.43 10.96 -14.54
C ASN A 65 -7.97 9.96 -15.59
N VAL A 66 -8.82 9.03 -16.01
CA VAL A 66 -8.37 7.95 -16.89
C VAL A 66 -9.53 7.34 -17.66
N SER A 67 -9.27 6.91 -18.89
CA SER A 67 -10.20 6.13 -19.72
C SER A 67 -10.58 4.79 -19.06
N GLU A 68 -11.56 4.10 -19.63
CA GLU A 68 -11.94 2.73 -19.24
C GLU A 68 -10.73 1.78 -19.26
N HIS A 69 -10.53 1.02 -18.19
CA HIS A 69 -9.41 0.07 -18.07
C HIS A 69 -9.67 -0.99 -17.00
N ASP A 70 -8.92 -2.09 -17.08
CA ASP A 70 -8.91 -3.12 -16.05
C ASP A 70 -7.66 -3.01 -15.17
N ILE A 71 -7.87 -3.16 -13.87
CA ILE A 71 -6.83 -3.27 -12.86
C ILE A 71 -6.89 -4.67 -12.27
N HIS A 72 -5.76 -5.36 -12.35
CA HIS A 72 -5.58 -6.70 -11.83
C HIS A 72 -4.45 -6.74 -10.81
N ARG A 73 -4.81 -7.00 -9.55
CA ARG A 73 -3.86 -7.41 -8.53
C ARG A 73 -3.91 -8.92 -8.41
N GLN A 74 -2.96 -9.60 -9.04
CA GLN A 74 -2.88 -11.07 -9.06
C GLN A 74 -1.63 -11.55 -8.32
N ARG A 75 -1.60 -12.83 -7.91
CA ARG A 75 -0.48 -13.42 -7.15
C ARG A 75 0.91 -13.16 -7.76
N GLY A 76 1.03 -12.94 -9.08
CA GLY A 76 2.27 -12.57 -9.76
C GLY A 76 2.77 -11.13 -9.58
N ASN A 77 1.88 -10.17 -9.27
CA ASN A 77 2.20 -8.73 -9.12
C ASN A 77 1.90 -8.18 -7.73
N VAL A 78 1.44 -9.01 -6.77
CA VAL A 78 1.33 -8.64 -5.34
C VAL A 78 2.69 -8.21 -4.75
N PHE A 79 3.79 -8.59 -5.42
CA PHE A 79 5.15 -8.50 -4.92
C PHE A 79 5.79 -7.11 -4.97
N SER A 80 5.27 -6.18 -5.79
CA SER A 80 5.81 -4.82 -5.86
C SER A 80 5.46 -4.00 -4.61
N MET A 81 4.30 -4.28 -3.98
CA MET A 81 3.72 -3.41 -2.95
C MET A 81 2.87 -4.14 -1.88
N PRO A 82 3.31 -5.22 -1.23
CA PRO A 82 2.44 -6.07 -0.39
C PRO A 82 2.06 -5.48 0.97
N ASP A 83 2.75 -4.44 1.43
CA ASP A 83 2.69 -3.97 2.82
C ASP A 83 1.96 -2.63 3.00
N HIS A 84 0.97 -2.36 2.14
CA HIS A 84 0.19 -1.12 2.14
C HIS A 84 -1.32 -1.35 2.24
N VAL A 85 -2.02 -0.32 2.67
CA VAL A 85 -3.47 -0.17 2.50
C VAL A 85 -3.68 0.78 1.33
N LEU A 86 -4.55 0.40 0.40
CA LEU A 86 -5.02 1.29 -0.65
C LEU A 86 -6.48 1.64 -0.38
N ILE A 87 -6.81 2.91 -0.51
CA ILE A 87 -8.17 3.42 -0.45
C ILE A 87 -8.46 4.09 -1.77
N PHE A 88 -9.50 3.65 -2.46
CA PHE A 88 -10.02 4.34 -3.66
C PHE A 88 -11.31 5.06 -3.31
N ILE A 89 -11.45 6.28 -3.80
CA ILE A 89 -12.67 7.09 -3.66
C ILE A 89 -13.16 7.39 -5.07
N MET A 90 -14.36 6.92 -5.40
CA MET A 90 -14.92 7.15 -6.73
C MET A 90 -15.44 8.59 -6.85
N VAL A 91 -14.99 9.34 -7.86
CA VAL A 91 -15.41 10.74 -8.08
C VAL A 91 -16.29 10.90 -9.31
N LEU A 92 -16.01 10.22 -10.41
CA LEU A 92 -16.80 10.24 -11.64
C LEU A 92 -16.66 8.92 -12.40
N GLY A 93 -17.78 8.32 -12.82
CA GLY A 93 -17.83 6.97 -13.40
C GLY A 93 -18.16 5.91 -12.35
N GLY A 94 -17.70 4.67 -12.57
CA GLY A 94 -17.88 3.57 -11.64
C GLY A 94 -16.78 2.52 -11.72
N MET A 95 -16.80 1.59 -10.77
CA MET A 95 -15.92 0.42 -10.77
C MET A 95 -16.72 -0.86 -10.53
N GLU A 96 -16.47 -1.89 -11.33
CA GLU A 96 -16.91 -3.25 -11.06
C GLU A 96 -15.76 -4.05 -10.47
N CYS A 97 -15.93 -4.54 -9.24
CA CYS A 97 -14.89 -5.22 -8.50
C CYS A 97 -15.19 -6.70 -8.30
N ARG A 98 -14.12 -7.49 -8.21
CA ARG A 98 -14.16 -8.89 -7.84
C ARG A 98 -13.05 -9.22 -6.87
N SER A 99 -13.42 -9.74 -5.71
CA SER A 99 -12.49 -10.21 -4.68
C SER A 99 -13.05 -11.47 -4.00
N PHE A 100 -12.21 -12.49 -3.81
CA PHE A 100 -12.57 -13.79 -3.22
C PHE A 100 -13.89 -14.39 -3.74
N GLY A 101 -14.11 -14.31 -5.06
CA GLY A 101 -15.33 -14.83 -5.71
C GLY A 101 -16.58 -13.95 -5.56
N ARG A 102 -16.53 -12.89 -4.74
CA ARG A 102 -17.61 -11.90 -4.60
C ARG A 102 -17.47 -10.84 -5.68
N ARG A 103 -18.60 -10.40 -6.23
CA ARG A 103 -18.70 -9.24 -7.13
C ARG A 103 -19.43 -8.12 -6.41
N PHE A 104 -18.96 -6.89 -6.58
CA PHE A 104 -19.56 -5.70 -6.02
C PHE A 104 -19.14 -4.49 -6.86
N SER A 105 -19.92 -3.41 -6.82
CA SER A 105 -19.64 -2.20 -7.57
C SER A 105 -19.35 -1.02 -6.63
N LEU A 106 -18.62 -0.04 -7.15
CA LEU A 106 -18.48 1.28 -6.55
C LEU A 106 -19.18 2.29 -7.46
N LEU A 107 -20.02 3.10 -6.86
CA LEU A 107 -20.63 4.27 -7.49
C LEU A 107 -19.96 5.54 -7.02
N GLN A 108 -20.31 6.67 -7.64
CA GLN A 108 -19.80 7.99 -7.26
C GLN A 108 -19.95 8.26 -5.75
N GLY A 109 -18.85 8.63 -5.11
CA GLY A 109 -18.75 8.87 -3.67
C GLY A 109 -18.48 7.64 -2.81
N ASP A 110 -18.55 6.42 -3.36
CA ASP A 110 -18.19 5.22 -2.63
C ASP A 110 -16.68 5.15 -2.40
N ILE A 111 -16.30 4.51 -1.29
CA ILE A 111 -14.90 4.27 -0.92
C ILE A 111 -14.64 2.77 -0.88
N LEU A 112 -13.59 2.30 -1.56
CA LEU A 112 -13.10 0.93 -1.51
C LEU A 112 -11.85 0.83 -0.64
N ILE A 113 -11.88 -0.06 0.34
CA ILE A 113 -10.75 -0.41 1.20
C ILE A 113 -10.05 -1.66 0.64
N GLN A 114 -8.73 -1.60 0.50
CA GLN A 114 -7.94 -2.67 -0.09
C GLN A 114 -6.70 -2.99 0.75
N ASP A 115 -6.59 -4.26 1.14
CA ASP A 115 -5.32 -4.85 1.52
C ASP A 115 -4.48 -5.16 0.27
N SER A 116 -3.32 -4.52 0.14
CA SER A 116 -2.39 -4.70 -1.00
C SER A 116 -1.70 -6.07 -1.06
N SER A 117 -1.79 -6.90 -0.03
CA SER A 117 -1.29 -8.28 -0.06
C SER A 117 -2.30 -9.27 -0.66
N GLN A 118 -3.52 -8.82 -0.94
CA GLN A 118 -4.60 -9.66 -1.40
C GLN A 118 -4.98 -9.36 -2.86
N PRO A 119 -5.46 -10.39 -3.60
CA PRO A 119 -5.83 -10.22 -4.99
C PRO A 119 -7.19 -9.52 -5.13
N ILE A 120 -7.28 -8.63 -6.10
CA ILE A 120 -8.53 -7.96 -6.52
C ILE A 120 -8.49 -7.72 -8.02
N ALA A 121 -9.63 -7.85 -8.68
CA ALA A 121 -9.83 -7.40 -10.06
C ALA A 121 -10.84 -6.24 -10.05
N ILE A 122 -10.53 -5.17 -10.76
CA ILE A 122 -11.34 -3.95 -10.82
C ILE A 122 -11.45 -3.57 -12.29
N HIS A 123 -12.67 -3.44 -12.78
CA HIS A 123 -12.94 -2.87 -14.09
C HIS A 123 -13.46 -1.44 -13.87
N VAL A 124 -12.71 -0.45 -14.33
CA VAL A 124 -13.05 0.97 -14.18
C VAL A 124 -13.73 1.44 -15.46
N HIS A 125 -14.93 2.01 -15.35
CA HIS A 125 -15.72 2.46 -16.50
C HIS A 125 -16.24 3.90 -16.34
N PRO A 126 -16.29 4.68 -17.43
CA PRO A 126 -16.84 6.02 -17.39
C PRO A 126 -18.36 5.97 -17.31
N ASP A 127 -18.98 7.10 -16.98
CA ASP A 127 -20.42 7.24 -17.14
C ASP A 127 -20.79 7.38 -18.64
N LYS A 128 -22.09 7.30 -18.95
CA LYS A 128 -22.60 7.39 -20.33
C LYS A 128 -22.41 8.77 -20.96
N SER A 129 -22.12 9.80 -20.17
CA SER A 129 -21.98 11.18 -20.64
C SER A 129 -20.52 11.53 -20.97
N PRO A 130 -20.24 12.25 -22.08
CA PRO A 130 -18.91 12.79 -22.35
C PRO A 130 -18.46 13.79 -21.26
N PRO A 131 -17.15 13.91 -20.97
CA PRO A 131 -16.05 13.11 -21.51
C PRO A 131 -16.07 11.68 -20.94
N HIS A 132 -15.77 10.68 -21.78
CA HIS A 132 -15.72 9.25 -21.39
C HIS A 132 -14.48 8.92 -20.53
N LEU A 133 -14.24 9.74 -19.50
CA LEU A 133 -13.18 9.60 -18.52
C LEU A 133 -13.78 9.30 -17.16
N CYS A 134 -13.03 8.52 -16.39
CA CYS A 134 -13.29 8.25 -14.99
C CYS A 134 -12.41 9.14 -14.15
N THR A 135 -12.92 9.60 -13.02
CA THR A 135 -12.11 10.27 -11.99
C THR A 135 -12.20 9.48 -10.70
N TYR A 136 -11.07 9.09 -10.13
CA TYR A 136 -11.04 8.53 -8.78
C TYR A 136 -9.82 9.02 -8.02
N GLN A 137 -9.96 9.12 -6.71
CA GLN A 137 -8.87 9.45 -5.82
C GLN A 137 -8.30 8.18 -5.21
N TYR A 138 -7.04 8.24 -4.86
CA TYR A 138 -6.36 7.15 -4.19
C TYR A 138 -5.60 7.66 -2.97
N ILE A 139 -5.53 6.82 -1.96
CA ILE A 139 -4.70 7.03 -0.77
C ILE A 139 -3.94 5.73 -0.50
N ILE A 140 -2.64 5.85 -0.24
CA ILE A 140 -1.71 4.77 0.05
C ILE A 140 -1.08 5.06 1.41
N LEU A 141 -1.19 4.11 2.32
CA LEU A 141 -0.59 4.16 3.65
C LEU A 141 0.12 2.83 3.95
N PRO A 142 1.24 2.83 4.69
CA PRO A 142 1.88 1.60 5.11
C PRO A 142 0.99 0.82 6.06
N LYS A 143 0.93 -0.51 5.95
CA LYS A 143 0.22 -1.33 6.94
C LYS A 143 0.80 -1.21 8.35
N HIS A 144 2.08 -0.89 8.48
CA HIS A 144 2.72 -0.77 9.78
C HIS A 144 2.27 0.49 10.55
N THR A 145 1.67 1.48 9.88
CA THR A 145 1.05 2.64 10.56
C THR A 145 -0.38 2.34 11.02
N VAL A 146 -0.95 1.22 10.58
CA VAL A 146 -2.25 0.76 11.04
C VAL A 146 -2.13 0.13 12.42
N ALA A 147 -3.02 0.53 13.34
CA ALA A 147 -3.13 -0.07 14.66
C ALA A 147 -3.23 -1.60 14.57
N LEU A 148 -2.42 -2.31 15.35
CA LEU A 148 -2.30 -3.78 15.28
C LEU A 148 -3.57 -4.54 15.66
N SER A 149 -4.52 -3.87 16.31
CA SER A 149 -5.84 -4.42 16.61
C SER A 149 -6.75 -4.50 15.40
N LEU A 150 -6.40 -3.85 14.29
CA LEU A 150 -7.21 -3.81 13.09
C LEU A 150 -6.77 -4.87 12.08
N ASP A 151 -7.64 -5.84 11.82
CA ASP A 151 -7.45 -6.79 10.73
C ASP A 151 -7.79 -6.15 9.38
N ILE A 152 -6.81 -5.45 8.80
CA ILE A 152 -6.90 -4.90 7.44
C ILE A 152 -7.25 -5.98 6.42
N ALA A 153 -6.83 -7.23 6.66
CA ALA A 153 -7.09 -8.29 5.72
C ALA A 153 -8.58 -8.59 5.61
N ALA A 154 -9.31 -8.55 6.74
CA ALA A 154 -10.77 -8.69 6.78
C ALA A 154 -11.52 -7.52 6.13
N LEU A 155 -10.90 -6.35 6.01
CA LEU A 155 -11.48 -5.17 5.36
C LEU A 155 -11.27 -5.13 3.84
N HIS A 156 -10.45 -6.03 3.29
CA HIS A 156 -10.19 -6.05 1.85
C HIS A 156 -11.48 -6.25 1.04
N GLY A 157 -11.72 -5.37 0.06
CA GLY A 157 -12.93 -5.40 -0.77
C GLY A 157 -14.17 -4.84 -0.07
N ARG A 158 -14.02 -4.21 1.10
CA ARG A 158 -15.12 -3.53 1.79
C ARG A 158 -15.40 -2.18 1.12
N VAL A 159 -16.66 -1.96 0.79
CA VAL A 159 -17.16 -0.68 0.28
C VAL A 159 -17.80 0.11 1.42
N LEU A 160 -17.42 1.36 1.58
CA LEU A 160 -18.09 2.33 2.43
C LEU A 160 -18.99 3.22 1.55
N PRO A 161 -20.32 3.05 1.62
CA PRO A 161 -21.23 3.73 0.71
C PRO A 161 -21.17 5.25 0.81
N ALA A 162 -21.46 5.94 -0.28
CA ALA A 162 -21.42 7.39 -0.37
C ALA A 162 -22.27 8.10 0.69
N ALA A 163 -23.40 7.48 1.04
CA ALA A 163 -24.36 7.93 2.05
C ALA A 163 -23.87 7.79 3.51
N SER A 164 -22.77 7.06 3.75
CA SER A 164 -22.19 6.94 5.09
C SER A 164 -21.58 8.27 5.55
N PRO A 165 -21.87 8.74 6.77
CA PRO A 165 -21.25 9.95 7.33
C PRO A 165 -19.73 9.88 7.36
N MET A 166 -19.17 8.70 7.66
CA MET A 166 -17.72 8.50 7.67
C MET A 166 -17.12 8.59 6.26
N SER A 167 -17.85 8.10 5.24
CA SER A 167 -17.44 8.27 3.84
C SER A 167 -17.38 9.75 3.49
N PHE A 168 -18.44 10.50 3.83
CA PHE A 168 -18.48 11.95 3.60
C PHE A 168 -17.30 12.68 4.26
N LEU A 169 -17.03 12.42 5.55
CA LEU A 169 -15.94 13.06 6.27
C LEU A 169 -14.57 12.77 5.65
N LEU A 170 -14.29 11.52 5.29
CA LEU A 170 -13.03 11.16 4.62
C LEU A 170 -12.87 11.87 3.28
N ARG A 171 -13.92 11.86 2.44
CA ARG A 171 -13.89 12.54 1.13
C ARG A 171 -13.65 14.03 1.28
N GLN A 172 -14.38 14.69 2.17
CA GLN A 172 -14.24 16.14 2.37
C GLN A 172 -12.87 16.51 2.93
N HIS A 173 -12.38 15.74 3.91
CA HIS A 173 -11.05 15.97 4.47
C HIS A 173 -9.98 15.84 3.39
N PHE A 174 -9.98 14.74 2.63
CA PHE A 174 -8.98 14.52 1.59
C PHE A 174 -9.08 15.58 0.48
N ASN A 175 -10.28 15.93 0.02
CA ASN A 175 -10.48 17.02 -0.94
C ASN A 175 -9.90 18.34 -0.46
N ALA A 176 -10.15 18.73 0.80
CA ALA A 176 -9.63 19.95 1.37
C ALA A 176 -8.09 19.94 1.40
N MET A 177 -7.47 18.81 1.77
CA MET A 177 -6.01 18.65 1.74
C MET A 177 -5.43 18.90 0.35
N LEU A 178 -6.07 18.35 -0.69
CA LEU A 178 -5.60 18.52 -2.07
C LEU A 178 -5.74 19.97 -2.56
N GLN A 179 -6.81 20.66 -2.16
CA GLN A 179 -7.06 22.06 -2.55
C GLN A 179 -6.05 23.05 -1.96
N VAL A 180 -5.63 22.83 -0.71
CA VAL A 180 -4.72 23.76 -0.02
C VAL A 180 -3.25 23.37 -0.18
N PHE A 181 -2.93 22.22 -0.77
CA PHE A 181 -1.57 21.66 -0.78
C PHE A 181 -0.49 22.65 -1.22
N ASP A 182 -0.72 23.38 -2.32
CA ASP A 182 0.26 24.31 -2.88
C ASP A 182 0.49 25.56 -2.00
N THR A 183 -0.36 25.77 -0.98
CA THR A 183 -0.26 26.88 -0.02
C THR A 183 0.36 26.48 1.31
N LEU A 184 0.53 25.18 1.56
CA LEU A 184 1.09 24.66 2.80
C LEU A 184 2.62 24.73 2.78
N SER A 185 3.21 25.14 3.90
CA SER A 185 4.63 24.91 4.18
C SER A 185 4.91 23.43 4.42
N GLU A 186 6.18 23.01 4.30
CA GLU A 186 6.54 21.60 4.50
C GLU A 186 6.13 21.02 5.87
N PRO A 187 6.31 21.71 7.01
CA PRO A 187 5.80 21.23 8.30
C PRO A 187 4.28 21.06 8.32
N GLU A 188 3.54 21.95 7.65
CA GLU A 188 2.07 21.87 7.56
C GLU A 188 1.62 20.71 6.68
N VAL A 189 2.32 20.43 5.57
CA VAL A 189 2.07 19.23 4.75
C VAL A 189 2.21 17.96 5.57
N LEU A 190 3.29 17.85 6.37
CA LEU A 190 3.55 16.69 7.21
C LEU A 190 2.49 16.53 8.31
N ALA A 191 2.15 17.62 9.02
CA ALA A 191 1.12 17.61 10.06
C ALA A 191 -0.27 17.25 9.50
N THR A 192 -0.58 17.76 8.29
CA THR A 192 -1.83 17.43 7.59
C THR A 192 -1.88 15.93 7.25
N GLY A 193 -0.77 15.35 6.80
CA GLY A 193 -0.66 13.90 6.56
C GLY A 193 -0.85 13.05 7.81
N GLU A 194 -0.32 13.49 8.95
CA GLU A 194 -0.52 12.81 10.24
C GLU A 194 -1.99 12.82 10.67
N GLY A 195 -2.66 13.98 10.60
CA GLY A 195 -4.08 14.10 10.91
C GLY A 195 -4.97 13.24 10.00
N ALA A 196 -4.68 13.23 8.70
CA ALA A 196 -5.39 12.43 7.72
C ALA A 196 -5.20 10.93 7.94
N ALA A 197 -3.97 10.49 8.22
CA ALA A 197 -3.69 9.11 8.57
C ALA A 197 -4.50 8.69 9.82
N ALA A 198 -4.54 9.53 10.86
CA ALA A 198 -5.35 9.26 12.04
C ALA A 198 -6.84 9.11 11.66
N LEU A 199 -7.43 10.04 10.92
CA LEU A 199 -8.85 9.97 10.50
C LEU A 199 -9.17 8.68 9.72
N ILE A 200 -8.27 8.28 8.81
CA ILE A 200 -8.39 7.03 8.06
C ILE A 200 -8.41 5.84 9.02
N LEU A 201 -7.46 5.76 9.95
CA LEU A 201 -7.38 4.66 10.91
C LEU A 201 -8.65 4.53 11.77
N HIS A 202 -9.20 5.64 12.25
CA HIS A 202 -10.47 5.64 12.99
C HIS A 202 -11.61 5.12 12.12
N THR A 203 -11.66 5.55 10.86
CA THR A 203 -12.70 5.10 9.93
C THR A 203 -12.59 3.60 9.68
N LEU A 204 -11.38 3.09 9.44
CA LEU A 204 -11.17 1.66 9.22
C LEU A 204 -11.57 0.84 10.45
N ALA A 205 -11.23 1.30 11.67
CA ALA A 205 -11.61 0.62 12.90
C ALA A 205 -13.13 0.64 13.16
N LEU A 206 -13.81 1.73 12.87
CA LEU A 206 -15.29 1.80 12.92
C LEU A 206 -15.92 0.83 11.91
N VAL A 207 -15.40 0.78 10.68
CA VAL A 207 -15.89 -0.13 9.63
C VAL A 207 -15.66 -1.60 9.99
N ALA A 208 -14.59 -1.90 10.73
CA ALA A 208 -14.33 -3.24 11.27
C ALA A 208 -15.27 -3.64 12.42
N GLY A 209 -16.08 -2.72 12.94
CA GLY A 209 -16.95 -3.00 14.10
C GLY A 209 -16.18 -3.19 15.40
N THR A 210 -14.91 -2.79 15.44
CA THR A 210 -14.09 -2.77 16.65
C THR A 210 -14.30 -1.44 17.38
N PRO A 211 -14.82 -1.42 18.63
CA PRO A 211 -14.91 -0.18 19.39
C PRO A 211 -13.50 0.37 19.63
N VAL A 212 -13.25 1.60 19.18
CA VAL A 212 -11.97 2.28 19.39
C VAL A 212 -12.00 2.91 20.78
N GLU A 213 -11.66 2.12 21.80
CA GLU A 213 -11.28 2.71 23.08
C GLU A 213 -9.88 3.35 22.91
N ALA A 214 -9.90 4.68 22.75
CA ALA A 214 -8.75 5.58 22.83
C ALA A 214 -7.54 5.22 21.91
N PRO A 215 -7.52 5.69 20.66
CA PRO A 215 -6.51 5.36 19.65
C PRO A 215 -5.09 5.89 19.94
N PHE A 216 -4.93 6.71 20.98
CA PHE A 216 -3.64 7.24 21.44
C PHE A 216 -3.43 7.09 22.96
N ALA A 217 -4.35 6.46 23.70
CA ALA A 217 -4.15 6.27 25.14
C ALA A 217 -3.40 4.96 25.38
N HIS A 218 -2.07 5.10 25.49
CA HIS A 218 -1.12 4.05 25.77
C HIS A 218 -1.01 3.04 24.62
N SER A 219 0.11 3.13 23.90
CA SER A 219 0.55 2.09 22.95
C SER A 219 0.21 0.72 23.51
N SER A 220 -0.74 0.04 22.86
CA SER A 220 -1.26 -1.23 23.37
C SER A 220 -0.06 -2.12 23.63
N ARG A 221 -0.06 -2.92 24.70
CA ARG A 221 1.10 -3.77 25.02
C ARG A 221 1.53 -4.62 23.82
N LEU A 222 0.58 -5.00 22.96
CA LEU A 222 0.81 -5.63 21.66
C LEU A 222 1.64 -4.74 20.70
N GLU A 223 1.31 -3.45 20.57
CA GLU A 223 2.04 -2.48 19.77
C GLU A 223 3.48 -2.26 20.20
N GLN A 224 3.72 -2.15 21.51
CA GLN A 224 5.08 -2.05 22.03
C GLN A 224 5.90 -3.31 21.70
N ILE A 225 5.28 -4.50 21.80
CA ILE A 225 5.93 -5.77 21.45
C ILE A 225 6.19 -5.86 19.94
N CYS A 226 5.25 -5.44 19.10
CA CYS A 226 5.41 -5.44 17.65
C CYS A 226 6.51 -4.47 17.18
N LEU A 227 6.54 -3.23 17.71
CA LEU A 227 7.60 -2.26 17.41
C LEU A 227 8.97 -2.79 17.85
N TYR A 228 9.04 -3.43 19.02
CA TYR A 228 10.25 -4.09 19.47
C TYR A 228 10.67 -5.21 18.54
N ILE A 229 9.74 -6.08 18.11
CA ILE A 229 10.01 -7.14 17.13
C ILE A 229 10.61 -6.55 15.85
N GLU A 230 10.04 -5.47 15.32
CA GLU A 230 10.53 -4.79 14.11
C GLU A 230 11.98 -4.31 14.23
N GLN A 231 12.31 -3.69 15.35
CA GLN A 231 13.65 -3.18 15.62
C GLN A 231 14.67 -4.30 15.86
N HIS A 232 14.21 -5.51 16.20
CA HIS A 232 15.04 -6.64 16.61
C HIS A 232 14.90 -7.87 15.71
N LEU A 233 14.38 -7.73 14.47
CA LEU A 233 14.14 -8.86 13.56
C LEU A 233 15.38 -9.72 13.28
N ALA A 234 16.57 -9.12 13.31
CA ALA A 234 17.86 -9.78 13.12
C ALA A 234 18.25 -10.71 14.29
N GLN A 235 17.67 -10.53 15.47
CA GLN A 235 18.00 -11.23 16.69
C GLN A 235 17.13 -12.49 16.87
N PRO A 236 17.55 -13.46 17.70
CA PRO A 236 16.73 -14.62 18.04
C PRO A 236 15.56 -14.22 18.95
N LEU A 237 14.47 -13.75 18.35
CA LEU A 237 13.21 -13.45 19.03
C LEU A 237 12.52 -14.74 19.48
N THR A 238 12.57 -15.04 20.77
CA THR A 238 11.90 -16.19 21.40
C THR A 238 10.72 -15.73 22.25
N ALA A 239 9.71 -16.59 22.39
CA ALA A 239 8.56 -16.29 23.26
C ALA A 239 9.01 -15.99 24.71
N ASP A 240 10.00 -16.72 25.24
CA ASP A 240 10.56 -16.48 26.58
C ASP A 240 11.32 -15.17 26.70
N GLY A 241 12.07 -14.79 25.65
CA GLY A 241 12.74 -13.49 25.59
C GLY A 241 11.73 -12.35 25.64
N LEU A 242 10.67 -12.45 24.85
CA LEU A 242 9.60 -11.45 24.80
C LEU A 242 8.78 -11.43 26.10
N CYS A 243 8.48 -12.59 26.70
CA CYS A 243 7.83 -12.68 28.00
C CYS A 243 8.64 -11.95 29.08
N ARG A 244 9.96 -12.18 29.15
CA ARG A 244 10.84 -11.51 30.11
C ARG A 244 10.96 -10.01 29.84
N GLN A 245 11.13 -9.61 28.58
CA GLN A 245 11.27 -8.21 28.18
C GLN A 245 10.03 -7.37 28.53
N PHE A 246 8.84 -7.95 28.41
CA PHE A 246 7.57 -7.24 28.56
C PHE A 246 6.79 -7.61 29.84
N GLY A 247 7.38 -8.40 30.74
CA GLY A 247 6.73 -8.82 31.99
C GLY A 247 5.43 -9.61 31.76
N LEU A 248 5.41 -10.48 30.75
CA LEU A 248 4.24 -11.27 30.36
C LEU A 248 4.42 -12.75 30.69
N SER A 249 3.30 -13.42 31.01
CA SER A 249 3.26 -14.89 30.94
C SER A 249 3.18 -15.34 29.48
N ARG A 250 3.64 -16.57 29.19
CA ARG A 250 3.51 -17.18 27.86
C ARG A 250 2.07 -17.20 27.36
N ALA A 251 1.12 -17.54 28.23
CA ALA A 251 -0.30 -17.57 27.89
C ALA A 251 -0.83 -16.18 27.51
N ALA A 252 -0.41 -15.13 28.23
CA ALA A 252 -0.77 -13.76 27.90
C ALA A 252 -0.16 -13.31 26.56
N LEU A 253 1.10 -13.67 26.29
CA LEU A 253 1.76 -13.37 25.02
C LEU A 253 1.08 -14.07 23.84
N TYR A 254 0.75 -15.35 23.97
CA TYR A 254 0.04 -16.07 22.90
C TYR A 254 -1.37 -15.53 22.68
N ARG A 255 -2.11 -15.21 23.73
CA ARG A 255 -3.43 -14.58 23.60
C ARG A 255 -3.36 -13.22 22.90
N LEU A 256 -2.33 -12.42 23.18
CA LEU A 256 -2.12 -11.12 22.52
C LEU A 256 -1.87 -11.27 21.01
N PHE A 257 -1.19 -12.34 20.59
CA PHE A 257 -0.85 -12.56 19.18
C PHE A 257 -1.83 -13.52 18.46
N GLU A 258 -2.82 -14.06 19.14
CA GLU A 258 -3.81 -15.00 18.56
C GLU A 258 -4.58 -14.37 17.38
N PRO A 259 -5.06 -13.10 17.47
CA PRO A 259 -5.67 -12.41 16.33
C PRO A 259 -4.72 -12.24 15.13
N LEU A 260 -3.40 -12.24 15.35
CA LEU A 260 -2.37 -12.10 14.33
C LEU A 260 -1.87 -13.46 13.80
N GLY A 261 -2.57 -14.56 14.10
CA GLY A 261 -2.19 -15.92 13.71
C GLY A 261 -1.01 -16.50 14.51
N GLY A 262 -0.72 -15.89 15.66
CA GLY A 262 0.33 -16.29 16.59
C GLY A 262 1.68 -15.61 16.35
N ILE A 263 2.45 -15.49 17.43
CA ILE A 263 3.68 -14.70 17.45
C ILE A 263 4.77 -15.22 16.51
N ALA A 264 4.84 -16.54 16.30
CA ALA A 264 5.81 -17.15 15.41
C ALA A 264 5.50 -16.87 13.93
N LEU A 265 4.21 -16.82 13.57
CA LEU A 265 3.78 -16.47 12.22
C LEU A 265 4.02 -14.97 11.97
N PHE A 266 3.66 -14.13 12.95
CA PHE A 266 3.92 -12.69 12.88
C PHE A 266 5.40 -12.37 12.62
N ILE A 267 6.33 -12.89 13.45
CA ILE A 267 7.77 -12.66 13.28
C ILE A 267 8.24 -13.15 11.91
N ARG A 268 7.76 -14.32 11.45
CA ARG A 268 8.11 -14.86 10.14
C ARG A 268 7.70 -13.93 9.00
N ASN A 269 6.48 -13.41 9.03
CA ASN A 269 5.96 -12.49 8.02
C ASN A 269 6.72 -11.15 8.00
N ARG A 270 7.11 -10.64 9.16
CA ARG A 270 7.93 -9.42 9.25
C ARG A 270 9.35 -9.63 8.73
N ARG A 271 9.97 -10.79 9.01
CA ARG A 271 11.27 -11.17 8.43
C ARG A 271 11.21 -11.38 6.92
N ALA A 272 10.13 -11.99 6.42
CA ALA A 272 9.84 -12.08 4.99
C ALA A 272 9.84 -10.69 4.36
N THR A 273 9.02 -9.80 4.93
CA THR A 273 8.89 -8.40 4.52
C THR A 273 10.23 -7.68 4.44
N LEU A 274 11.05 -7.78 5.48
CA LEU A 274 12.38 -7.18 5.49
C LEU A 274 13.29 -7.79 4.40
N ALA A 275 13.24 -9.10 4.18
CA ALA A 275 14.03 -9.75 3.14
C ALA A 275 13.65 -9.25 1.74
N ARG A 276 12.35 -9.06 1.47
CA ARG A 276 11.84 -8.48 0.22
C ARG A 276 12.40 -7.08 0.01
N ARG A 277 12.30 -6.22 1.03
CA ARG A 277 12.82 -4.84 1.00
C ARG A 277 14.32 -4.82 0.68
N LEU A 278 15.10 -5.67 1.35
CA LEU A 278 16.55 -5.74 1.14
C LEU A 278 16.93 -6.27 -0.24
N MET A 279 16.16 -7.20 -0.82
CA MET A 279 16.41 -7.71 -2.18
C MET A 279 16.04 -6.70 -3.27
N ARG A 280 15.04 -5.85 -3.04
CA ARG A 280 14.62 -4.77 -3.95
C ARG A 280 15.56 -3.57 -3.94
N THR A 281 16.28 -3.34 -2.84
CA THR A 281 17.13 -2.14 -2.68
C THR A 281 18.35 -2.23 -3.59
N THR A 282 18.37 -1.45 -4.67
CA THR A 282 19.40 -1.45 -5.72
C THR A 282 20.78 -1.06 -5.20
N SER A 283 20.86 -0.16 -4.20
CA SER A 283 22.13 0.18 -3.53
C SER A 283 22.71 -0.97 -2.68
N LEU A 284 21.94 -2.04 -2.49
CA LEU A 284 22.35 -3.27 -1.80
C LEU A 284 22.33 -4.46 -2.76
N SER A 285 22.44 -4.24 -4.07
CA SER A 285 22.46 -5.30 -5.09
C SER A 285 23.56 -6.33 -4.85
N ASP A 286 24.72 -5.89 -4.34
CA ASP A 286 25.88 -6.73 -4.00
C ASP A 286 25.69 -7.54 -2.70
N LEU A 287 24.61 -7.30 -1.94
CA LEU A 287 24.39 -8.05 -0.70
C LEU A 287 24.08 -9.51 -1.03
N SER A 288 24.95 -10.41 -0.55
CA SER A 288 24.72 -11.85 -0.70
C SER A 288 23.41 -12.27 -0.02
N LEU A 289 22.77 -13.32 -0.53
CA LEU A 289 21.57 -13.90 0.12
C LEU A 289 21.85 -14.30 1.58
N THR A 290 23.09 -14.69 1.88
CA THR A 290 23.55 -14.97 3.25
C THR A 290 23.54 -13.73 4.12
N ALA A 291 24.01 -12.59 3.61
CA ALA A 291 23.99 -11.32 4.33
C ALA A 291 22.55 -10.81 4.54
N ILE A 292 21.67 -10.97 3.55
CA ILE A 292 20.24 -10.64 3.68
C ILE A 292 19.60 -11.52 4.76
N ALA A 293 19.80 -12.84 4.68
CA ALA A 293 19.27 -13.78 5.67
C ALA A 293 19.69 -13.37 7.10
N ARG A 294 20.97 -13.04 7.30
CA ARG A 294 21.48 -12.56 8.59
C ARG A 294 20.78 -11.28 9.06
N ARG A 295 20.61 -10.28 8.19
CA ARG A 295 19.90 -9.02 8.52
C ARG A 295 18.43 -9.24 8.85
N CYS A 296 17.82 -10.29 8.29
CA CYS A 296 16.46 -10.70 8.59
C CYS A 296 16.34 -11.65 9.79
N GLY A 297 17.44 -12.07 10.43
CA GLY A 297 17.41 -13.06 11.50
C GLY A 297 16.96 -14.45 11.04
N LEU A 298 17.22 -14.77 9.76
CA LEU A 298 16.92 -16.05 9.13
C LEU A 298 18.23 -16.80 8.80
N SER A 299 18.17 -18.13 8.77
CA SER A 299 19.23 -18.89 8.11
C SER A 299 19.08 -18.78 6.58
N PRO A 300 20.16 -18.92 5.79
CA PRO A 300 20.08 -18.92 4.33
C PRO A 300 19.08 -19.95 3.79
N ALA A 301 19.02 -21.14 4.42
CA ALA A 301 18.06 -22.18 4.06
C ALA A 301 16.61 -21.81 4.42
N ALA A 302 16.40 -21.10 5.54
CA ALA A 302 15.07 -20.59 5.90
C ALA A 302 14.61 -19.51 4.93
N LEU A 303 15.49 -18.57 4.55
CA LEU A 303 15.19 -17.55 3.56
C LEU A 303 14.83 -18.18 2.21
N ARG A 304 15.61 -19.15 1.71
CA ARG A 304 15.31 -19.84 0.45
C ARG A 304 13.95 -20.53 0.49
N ARG A 305 13.65 -21.28 1.55
CA ARG A 305 12.35 -21.95 1.70
C ARG A 305 11.20 -20.95 1.76
N LEU A 306 11.36 -19.86 2.49
CA LEU A 306 10.38 -18.80 2.59
C LEU A 306 10.10 -18.20 1.22
N LEU A 307 11.14 -17.88 0.45
CA LEU A 307 11.00 -17.35 -0.90
C LEU A 307 10.37 -18.37 -1.87
N VAL A 308 10.73 -19.65 -1.79
CA VAL A 308 10.10 -20.67 -2.65
C VAL A 308 8.63 -20.87 -2.27
N GLN A 309 8.29 -20.89 -0.97
CA GLN A 309 6.91 -21.03 -0.50
C GLN A 309 6.03 -19.85 -0.91
N GLU A 310 6.58 -18.64 -0.85
CA GLU A 310 5.83 -17.40 -1.09
C GLU A 310 5.78 -17.05 -2.59
N TYR A 311 6.80 -17.41 -3.38
CA TYR A 311 6.95 -16.98 -4.78
C TYR A 311 6.91 -18.10 -5.81
N GLY A 312 7.08 -19.37 -5.42
CA GLY A 312 7.17 -20.50 -6.34
C GLY A 312 8.42 -20.50 -7.25
N MET A 313 9.38 -19.61 -6.99
CA MET A 313 10.60 -19.41 -7.80
C MET A 313 11.86 -19.52 -6.95
N SER A 314 13.03 -19.65 -7.61
CA SER A 314 14.31 -19.67 -6.89
C SER A 314 14.63 -18.28 -6.30
N SER A 315 15.39 -18.21 -5.21
CA SER A 315 15.75 -16.92 -4.59
C SER A 315 16.54 -15.98 -5.51
N ARG A 316 17.23 -16.53 -6.52
CA ARG A 316 17.93 -15.76 -7.55
C ARG A 316 16.92 -15.13 -8.50
N ASP A 317 15.95 -15.92 -8.97
CA ASP A 317 14.90 -15.44 -9.87
C ASP A 317 14.00 -14.42 -9.19
N VAL A 318 13.67 -14.63 -7.90
CA VAL A 318 12.94 -13.65 -7.09
C VAL A 318 13.73 -12.34 -6.97
N ARG A 319 15.04 -12.39 -6.72
CA ARG A 319 15.88 -11.19 -6.67
C ARG A 319 15.92 -10.49 -8.02
N THR A 320 16.15 -11.23 -9.10
CA THR A 320 16.20 -10.69 -10.46
C THR A 320 14.85 -10.09 -10.85
N ALA A 321 13.72 -10.73 -10.52
CA ALA A 321 12.38 -10.17 -10.74
C ALA A 321 12.13 -8.90 -9.92
N LEU A 322 12.59 -8.85 -8.66
CA LEU A 322 12.47 -7.65 -7.81
C LEU A 322 13.38 -6.50 -8.25
N GLN A 323 14.52 -6.79 -8.89
CA GLN A 323 15.48 -5.79 -9.39
C GLN A 323 15.16 -5.33 -10.83
N ASN A 324 14.59 -6.22 -11.64
CA ASN A 324 14.13 -5.94 -13.00
C ASN A 324 12.71 -5.36 -13.04
N ALA A 325 12.00 -5.37 -11.90
CA ALA A 325 10.87 -4.46 -11.72
C ALA A 325 11.40 -3.04 -11.98
N PRO A 326 10.74 -2.26 -12.87
CA PRO A 326 11.29 -1.01 -13.38
C PRO A 326 11.77 -0.13 -12.22
N THR A 327 13.09 0.03 -12.17
CA THR A 327 13.77 0.96 -11.27
C THR A 327 14.36 2.03 -12.17
N MET A 328 13.60 3.09 -12.43
CA MET A 328 14.12 4.25 -13.15
C MET A 328 14.89 5.20 -12.23
N ALA A 329 15.86 5.87 -12.83
CA ALA A 329 16.98 6.58 -12.22
C ALA A 329 16.62 7.51 -11.05
N ALA A 330 17.55 7.65 -10.11
CA ALA A 330 17.50 8.46 -8.90
C ALA A 330 17.43 10.00 -9.11
N GLY A 331 16.85 10.48 -10.20
CA GLY A 331 16.78 11.90 -10.55
C GLY A 331 15.39 12.52 -10.46
N THR A 332 14.32 11.74 -10.68
CA THR A 332 12.96 12.29 -10.79
C THR A 332 12.08 11.74 -9.65
N PRO A 333 11.43 12.61 -8.86
CA PRO A 333 10.44 12.14 -7.90
C PRO A 333 9.29 11.46 -8.67
N THR A 334 9.10 10.18 -8.41
CA THR A 334 7.98 9.37 -8.93
C THR A 334 7.11 8.90 -7.77
N HIS A 335 5.88 8.48 -8.07
CA HIS A 335 5.01 7.83 -7.08
C HIS A 335 5.67 6.63 -6.41
N LEU A 336 6.43 5.83 -7.18
CA LEU A 336 7.24 4.71 -6.68
C LEU A 336 8.20 5.14 -5.56
N ASN A 337 8.96 6.22 -5.79
CA ASN A 337 9.94 6.71 -4.83
C ASN A 337 9.26 7.07 -3.52
N TRP A 338 8.20 7.88 -3.55
CA TRP A 338 7.48 8.25 -2.33
C TRP A 338 6.93 7.06 -1.57
N VAL A 339 6.26 6.16 -2.29
CA VAL A 339 5.62 5.00 -1.69
C VAL A 339 6.64 4.00 -1.13
N SER A 340 7.82 3.89 -1.74
CA SER A 340 8.92 3.07 -1.20
C SER A 340 9.61 3.67 0.04
N HIS A 341 9.45 4.98 0.24
CA HIS A 341 9.98 5.76 1.36
C HIS A 341 8.97 6.00 2.49
N LEU A 342 7.68 5.72 2.27
CA LEU A 342 6.68 5.52 3.33
C LEU A 342 7.04 4.27 4.16
#